data_AF-A0A545AHE8-F1
#
_entry.id   AF-A0A545AHE8-F1
#
_cell.length_a   1.000
_cell.length_b   1.000
_cell.length_c   1.000
_cell.angle_alpha   90.00
_cell.angle_beta   90.00
_cell.angle_gamma   90.00
#
_symmetry.space_group_name_H-M   'P 1'
#
loop_
_entity.id
_entity.type
_entity.pdbx_description
1 polymer ?
#
loop_
_entity_poly.entity_id
_entity_poly.type
_entity_poly.pdbx_seq_one_letter_code
_entity_poly.pdbx_strand_id
1 'polypeptide(L)'
;MTDVVPGGKRRLDRVLGPDYLDDLADLRTSVVRHRRDEALAELDELSRLGHQLDERIAMVTAEQRRRAAIAFDAAVATDPGEGGSVGVEVPAEDASADEQPSGGRLARVFRLRADSDGPPTHRRRRRVERLVADVDLADVGRRTDDELSRVLRTFRHERRQVTDVSGRVRAVIDRCGDELGRRRVAPMGARPAEEPEPAPDGVLRVRP
;
A
#
# COMPACT_ATOMS: atom_id res chain seq x y z
N MET A 1 9.33 -5.95 -3.09
CA MET A 1 9.22 -4.54 -3.59
C MET A 1 9.59 -3.48 -2.55
N THR A 2 9.52 -3.83 -1.27
CA THR A 2 9.79 -2.97 -0.12
C THR A 2 11.12 -3.27 0.56
N ASP A 3 12.03 -3.94 -0.16
CA ASP A 3 13.38 -4.22 0.33
C ASP A 3 14.12 -2.91 0.56
N VAL A 4 14.53 -2.71 1.81
CA VAL A 4 15.28 -1.55 2.28
C VAL A 4 16.73 -1.78 1.95
N VAL A 5 17.34 -0.80 1.27
CA VAL A 5 18.77 -0.83 0.96
C VAL A 5 19.46 0.14 1.91
N PRO A 6 20.33 -0.32 2.84
CA PRO A 6 21.11 0.57 3.68
C PRO A 6 21.91 1.58 2.85
N GLY A 7 21.86 2.87 3.22
CA GLY A 7 22.49 3.95 2.46
C GLY A 7 21.82 4.26 1.10
N GLY A 8 20.65 3.69 0.83
CA GLY A 8 19.91 3.91 -0.40
C GLY A 8 19.37 5.35 -0.52
N LYS A 9 19.17 5.80 -1.76
CA LYS A 9 18.68 7.15 -2.05
C LYS A 9 17.17 7.31 -1.93
N ARG A 10 16.41 6.22 -1.73
CA ARG A 10 14.94 6.29 -1.64
C ARG A 10 14.54 6.90 -0.30
N ARG A 11 13.37 7.53 -0.25
CA ARG A 11 12.82 8.04 1.02
C ARG A 11 12.69 6.91 2.05
N LEU A 12 12.15 5.77 1.64
CA LEU A 12 12.12 4.56 2.46
C LEU A 12 13.49 4.15 3.01
N ASP A 13 14.52 4.12 2.16
CA ASP A 13 15.87 3.72 2.55
C ASP A 13 16.49 4.69 3.56
N ARG A 14 16.20 5.99 3.42
CA ARG A 14 16.62 7.03 4.37
C ARG A 14 15.86 6.92 5.69
N VAL A 15 14.51 6.87 5.65
CA VAL A 15 13.64 6.81 6.84
C VAL A 15 13.91 5.59 7.69
N LEU A 16 14.21 4.45 7.06
CA LEU A 16 14.56 3.20 7.74
C LEU A 16 16.07 2.98 7.84
N GLY A 17 16.87 4.00 7.53
CA GLY A 17 18.31 3.96 7.73
C GLY A 17 18.64 3.85 9.22
N PRO A 18 19.73 3.15 9.58
CA PRO A 18 20.13 2.99 10.98
C PRO A 18 20.34 4.36 11.66
N ASP A 19 20.95 5.30 10.93
CA ASP A 19 21.33 6.61 11.47
C ASP A 19 20.18 7.64 11.45
N TYR A 20 19.00 7.26 10.94
CA TYR A 20 17.89 8.20 10.73
C TYR A 20 17.31 8.76 12.03
N LEU A 21 17.51 8.07 13.14
CA LEU A 21 17.03 8.46 14.47
C LEU A 21 18.17 8.77 15.44
N ASP A 22 19.41 8.79 14.96
CA ASP A 22 20.56 9.10 15.79
C ASP A 22 20.47 10.54 16.31
N ASP A 23 20.91 10.69 17.56
CA ASP A 23 20.98 11.94 18.32
C ASP A 23 19.68 12.75 18.29
N LEU A 24 18.52 12.07 18.25
CA LEU A 24 17.21 12.70 18.10
C LEU A 24 16.94 13.79 19.15
N ALA A 25 17.49 13.63 20.37
CA ALA A 25 17.39 14.59 21.45
C ALA A 25 18.18 15.88 21.18
N ASP A 26 19.32 15.78 20.51
CA ASP A 26 20.24 16.91 20.25
C ASP A 26 19.88 17.69 18.98
N LEU A 27 19.05 17.10 18.11
CA LEU A 27 18.58 17.76 16.90
C LEU A 27 17.68 18.96 17.20
N ARG A 28 17.70 19.95 16.30
CA ARG A 28 16.75 21.07 16.35
C ARG A 28 15.30 20.59 16.17
N THR A 29 14.35 21.28 16.81
CA THR A 29 12.92 20.90 16.77
C THR A 29 12.36 20.88 15.35
N SER A 30 12.82 21.80 14.50
CA SER A 30 12.47 21.83 13.07
C SER A 30 12.94 20.57 12.33
N VAL A 31 14.13 20.05 12.65
CA VAL A 31 14.68 18.83 12.05
C VAL A 31 13.89 17.60 12.47
N VAL A 32 13.53 17.49 13.75
CA VAL A 32 12.69 16.36 14.24
C VAL A 32 11.31 16.38 13.58
N ARG A 33 10.70 17.56 13.42
CA ARG A 33 9.43 17.71 12.68
C ARG A 33 9.59 17.27 11.22
N HIS A 34 10.63 17.74 10.55
CA HIS A 34 10.90 17.37 9.17
C HIS A 34 11.08 15.85 9.00
N ARG A 35 11.86 15.20 9.88
CA ARG A 35 12.05 13.73 9.86
C ARG A 35 10.73 12.97 10.07
N ARG A 36 9.87 13.46 10.96
CA ARG A 36 8.53 12.89 11.17
C ARG A 36 7.65 13.04 9.93
N ASP A 37 7.64 14.22 9.32
CA ASP A 37 6.81 14.51 8.16
C ASP A 37 7.29 13.74 6.92
N GLU A 38 8.61 13.53 6.76
CA GLU A 38 9.16 12.60 5.76
C GLU A 38 8.67 11.16 5.97
N ALA A 39 8.67 10.67 7.22
CA ALA A 39 8.21 9.32 7.56
C ALA A 39 6.69 9.16 7.37
N LEU A 40 5.88 10.18 7.70
CA LEU A 40 4.44 10.20 7.43
C LEU A 40 4.15 10.11 5.93
N ALA A 41 4.83 10.89 5.11
CA ALA A 41 4.67 10.84 3.67
C ALA A 41 5.09 9.48 3.06
N GLU A 42 6.09 8.81 3.62
CA GLU A 42 6.45 7.44 3.23
C GLU A 42 5.37 6.43 3.63
N LEU A 43 4.78 6.58 4.82
CA LEU A 43 3.68 5.73 5.29
C LEU A 43 2.42 5.89 4.42
N ASP A 44 2.11 7.10 3.95
CA ASP A 44 0.99 7.35 3.03
C ASP A 44 1.21 6.64 1.68
N GLU A 45 2.44 6.65 1.16
CA GLU A 45 2.76 5.93 -0.07
C GLU A 45 2.72 4.41 0.12
N LEU A 46 3.20 3.88 1.26
CA LEU A 46 3.04 2.47 1.62
C LEU A 46 1.56 2.07 1.74
N SER A 47 0.72 2.94 2.31
CA SER A 47 -0.71 2.68 2.48
C SER A 47 -1.44 2.62 1.14
N ARG A 48 -1.14 3.55 0.21
CA ARG A 48 -1.68 3.52 -1.16
C ARG A 48 -1.29 2.24 -1.89
N LEU A 49 -0.03 1.83 -1.75
CA LEU A 49 0.48 0.61 -2.35
C LEU A 49 -0.16 -0.65 -1.75
N GLY A 50 -0.39 -0.66 -0.44
CA GLY A 50 -1.13 -1.72 0.25
C GLY A 50 -2.56 -1.87 -0.29
N HIS A 51 -3.26 -0.75 -0.46
CA HIS A 51 -4.62 -0.74 -1.02
C HIS A 51 -4.67 -1.32 -2.44
N GLN A 52 -3.74 -0.92 -3.31
CA GLN A 52 -3.64 -1.48 -4.66
C GLN A 52 -3.42 -2.99 -4.66
N LEU A 53 -2.60 -3.51 -3.75
CA LEU A 53 -2.40 -4.96 -3.60
C LEU A 53 -3.68 -5.66 -3.10
N ASP A 54 -4.38 -5.06 -2.13
CA ASP A 54 -5.63 -5.60 -1.60
C ASP A 54 -6.71 -5.68 -2.69
N GLU A 55 -6.84 -4.65 -3.52
CA GLU A 55 -7.73 -4.66 -4.70
C GLU A 55 -7.40 -5.81 -5.66
N ARG A 56 -6.12 -6.03 -5.97
CA ARG A 56 -5.70 -7.11 -6.88
C ARG A 56 -5.93 -8.50 -6.28
N ILE A 57 -5.65 -8.66 -4.99
CA ILE A 57 -5.93 -9.90 -4.25
C ILE A 57 -7.43 -10.20 -4.29
N ALA A 58 -8.27 -9.20 -4.05
CA ALA A 58 -9.73 -9.36 -4.08
C ALA A 58 -10.22 -9.78 -5.48
N MET A 59 -9.72 -9.14 -6.54
CA MET A 59 -10.06 -9.48 -7.93
C MET A 59 -9.71 -10.93 -8.29
N VAL A 60 -8.49 -11.38 -7.99
CA VAL A 60 -8.06 -12.76 -8.28
C VAL A 60 -8.83 -13.77 -7.43
N THR A 61 -9.08 -13.45 -6.16
CA THR A 61 -9.86 -14.32 -5.26
C THR A 61 -11.30 -14.46 -5.75
N ALA A 62 -11.92 -13.38 -6.25
CA ALA A 62 -13.27 -13.42 -6.82
C ALA A 62 -13.34 -14.28 -8.09
N GLU A 63 -12.34 -14.20 -8.96
CA GLU A 63 -12.23 -15.06 -10.15
C GLU A 63 -12.16 -16.54 -9.77
N GLN A 64 -11.28 -16.91 -8.84
CA GLN A 64 -11.14 -18.30 -8.40
C GLN A 64 -12.43 -18.84 -7.79
N ARG A 65 -13.14 -18.03 -6.99
CA ARG A 65 -14.45 -18.39 -6.45
C ARG A 65 -15.49 -18.60 -7.54
N ARG A 66 -15.52 -17.73 -8.56
CA ARG A 66 -16.43 -17.87 -9.70
C ARG A 66 -16.19 -19.19 -10.45
N ARG A 67 -14.93 -19.57 -10.69
CA ARG A 67 -14.59 -20.83 -11.36
C ARG A 67 -14.98 -22.05 -10.56
N ALA A 68 -14.74 -22.02 -9.24
CA ALA A 68 -15.12 -23.11 -8.34
C ALA A 68 -16.64 -23.32 -8.34
N ALA A 69 -17.44 -22.24 -8.34
CA ALA A 69 -18.90 -22.33 -8.42
C ALA A 69 -19.36 -22.95 -9.75
N ILE A 70 -18.83 -22.50 -10.88
CA ILE A 70 -19.17 -23.05 -12.21
C ILE A 70 -18.80 -24.55 -12.30
N ALA A 71 -17.64 -24.94 -11.77
CA ALA A 71 -17.21 -26.34 -11.78
C ALA A 71 -18.11 -27.22 -10.89
N PHE A 72 -18.56 -26.69 -9.75
CA PHE A 72 -19.51 -27.37 -8.87
C PHE A 72 -20.87 -27.58 -9.55
N ASP A 73 -21.44 -26.52 -10.15
CA ASP A 73 -22.71 -26.61 -10.88
C ASP A 73 -22.64 -27.63 -12.03
N ALA A 74 -21.52 -27.66 -12.76
CA ALA A 74 -21.27 -28.63 -13.82
C ALA A 74 -21.18 -30.06 -13.28
N ALA A 75 -20.53 -30.28 -12.13
CA ALA A 75 -20.44 -31.60 -11.51
C ALA A 75 -21.82 -32.13 -11.07
N VAL A 76 -22.66 -31.27 -10.48
CA VAL A 76 -24.04 -31.63 -10.10
C VAL A 76 -24.89 -31.96 -11.34
N ALA A 77 -24.71 -31.26 -12.45
CA ALA A 77 -25.43 -31.53 -13.69
C ALA A 77 -24.98 -32.80 -14.44
N THR A 78 -23.77 -33.30 -14.16
CA THR A 78 -23.16 -34.46 -14.86
C THR A 78 -23.34 -35.78 -14.10
N ASP A 79 -24.02 -35.78 -12.96
CA ASP A 79 -24.41 -36.99 -12.23
C ASP A 79 -25.93 -37.26 -12.42
N PRO A 80 -26.35 -38.08 -13.40
CA PRO A 80 -27.75 -38.46 -13.59
C PRO A 80 -28.11 -39.74 -12.81
N GLY A 81 -27.33 -40.13 -11.80
CA GLY A 81 -27.45 -41.41 -11.09
C GLY A 81 -27.86 -41.29 -9.63
N GLU A 82 -29.09 -41.72 -9.35
CA GLU A 82 -29.62 -42.13 -8.04
C GLU A 82 -30.18 -41.04 -7.12
N GLY A 83 -31.52 -41.02 -7.05
CA GLY A 83 -32.27 -40.29 -6.05
C GLY A 83 -31.88 -40.71 -4.64
N GLY A 84 -31.45 -39.75 -3.85
CA GLY A 84 -31.12 -39.95 -2.44
C GLY A 84 -30.94 -38.61 -1.75
N SER A 85 -32.05 -38.04 -1.31
CA SER A 85 -32.09 -36.90 -0.40
C SER A 85 -31.16 -37.10 0.80
N VAL A 86 -30.03 -36.40 0.82
CA VAL A 86 -29.26 -36.14 2.05
C VAL A 86 -29.21 -34.62 2.20
N GLY A 87 -30.08 -34.10 3.07
CA GLY A 87 -30.06 -32.72 3.49
C GLY A 87 -28.74 -32.41 4.16
N VAL A 88 -27.95 -31.53 3.53
CA VAL A 88 -26.88 -30.80 4.22
C VAL A 88 -27.47 -29.44 4.54
N GLU A 89 -27.82 -29.24 5.81
CA GLU A 89 -28.20 -27.94 6.34
C GLU A 89 -27.01 -26.97 6.18
N VAL A 90 -27.16 -26.06 5.22
CA VAL A 90 -26.34 -24.85 5.14
C VAL A 90 -27.02 -23.82 6.04
N PRO A 91 -26.35 -23.18 7.02
CA PRO A 91 -26.95 -22.10 7.78
C PRO A 91 -27.19 -20.93 6.83
N ALA A 92 -28.47 -20.63 6.60
CA ALA A 92 -28.90 -19.45 5.89
C ALA A 92 -28.71 -18.24 6.80
N GLU A 93 -27.83 -17.32 6.41
CA GLU A 93 -27.97 -15.91 6.76
C GLU A 93 -28.04 -15.11 5.46
N ASP A 94 -29.26 -14.64 5.20
CA ASP A 94 -29.69 -13.53 4.35
C ASP A 94 -28.97 -13.26 3.02
N ALA A 95 -29.65 -13.63 1.92
CA ALA A 95 -29.86 -12.69 0.82
C ALA A 95 -31.06 -13.12 -0.03
N SER A 96 -32.09 -12.30 0.01
CA SER A 96 -33.29 -12.37 -0.82
C SER A 96 -32.96 -12.56 -2.30
N ALA A 97 -33.72 -13.46 -2.92
CA ALA A 97 -33.71 -13.73 -4.34
C ALA A 97 -34.11 -12.47 -5.15
N ASP A 98 -33.32 -12.20 -6.19
CA ASP A 98 -33.85 -11.73 -7.47
C ASP A 98 -33.01 -12.39 -8.57
N GLU A 99 -33.63 -13.29 -9.32
CA GLU A 99 -33.03 -13.97 -10.47
C GLU A 99 -32.90 -12.99 -11.64
N GLN A 100 -31.68 -12.82 -12.19
CA GLN A 100 -31.47 -12.69 -13.63
C GLN A 100 -30.08 -13.21 -14.06
N PRO A 101 -29.98 -13.96 -15.17
CA PRO A 101 -28.71 -14.34 -15.76
C PRO A 101 -28.18 -13.14 -16.54
N SER A 102 -27.03 -12.61 -16.14
CA SER A 102 -26.37 -11.51 -16.85
C SER A 102 -24.86 -11.63 -16.71
N GLY A 103 -24.28 -12.58 -17.44
CA GLY A 103 -22.89 -12.47 -17.86
C GLY A 103 -22.69 -11.13 -18.59
N GLY A 104 -21.71 -10.33 -18.16
CA GLY A 104 -21.25 -9.19 -18.96
C GLY A 104 -21.17 -7.81 -18.29
N ARG A 105 -21.38 -7.65 -16.97
CA ARG A 105 -21.23 -6.34 -16.29
C ARG A 105 -20.08 -6.17 -15.31
N LEU A 106 -19.18 -7.16 -15.19
CA LEU A 106 -17.98 -7.01 -14.34
C LEU A 106 -16.68 -6.73 -15.13
N ALA A 107 -16.78 -6.60 -16.46
CA ALA A 107 -15.63 -6.35 -17.35
C ALA A 107 -15.45 -4.88 -17.76
N ARG A 108 -16.14 -3.92 -17.12
CA ARG A 108 -16.01 -2.49 -17.46
C ARG A 108 -15.44 -1.65 -16.32
N VAL A 109 -14.15 -1.34 -16.53
CA VAL A 109 -13.49 -0.06 -16.30
C VAL A 109 -13.15 0.27 -14.85
N PHE A 110 -11.96 -0.18 -14.42
CA PHE A 110 -11.06 0.66 -13.65
C PHE A 110 -9.88 1.05 -14.53
N ARG A 111 -10.07 2.10 -15.33
CA ARG A 111 -8.92 2.90 -15.78
C ARG A 111 -8.46 3.67 -14.56
N LEU A 112 -7.37 3.21 -13.95
CA LEU A 112 -6.69 3.94 -12.88
C LEU A 112 -6.31 5.31 -13.46
N ARG A 113 -7.03 6.35 -13.04
CA ARG A 113 -6.76 7.74 -13.42
C ARG A 113 -5.39 8.07 -12.83
N ALA A 114 -4.39 8.22 -13.69
CA ALA A 114 -3.07 8.69 -13.30
C ALA A 114 -3.17 10.18 -12.98
N ASP A 115 -3.65 10.53 -11.78
CA ASP A 115 -3.50 11.88 -11.27
C ASP A 115 -1.99 12.15 -11.13
N SER A 116 -1.52 13.00 -12.04
CA SER A 116 -0.13 13.39 -12.19
C SER A 116 -0.09 14.90 -12.02
N ASP A 117 0.05 15.34 -10.77
CA ASP A 117 0.64 16.65 -10.45
C ASP A 117 1.19 16.62 -9.01
N GLY A 118 2.51 16.44 -8.91
CA GLY A 118 3.26 16.44 -7.66
C GLY A 118 4.76 16.17 -7.90
N PRO A 119 5.69 16.93 -7.29
CA PRO A 119 7.12 16.91 -7.64
C PRO A 119 7.90 15.74 -6.98
N PRO A 120 9.18 15.54 -7.32
CA PRO A 120 9.70 14.37 -8.01
C PRO A 120 10.00 13.17 -7.09
N THR A 121 9.22 12.09 -7.18
CA THR A 121 9.59 10.75 -6.66
C THR A 121 9.27 9.65 -7.68
N HIS A 122 9.64 9.87 -8.94
CA HIS A 122 9.28 9.04 -10.10
C HIS A 122 10.02 7.68 -10.23
N ARG A 123 10.42 7.02 -9.14
CA ARG A 123 10.97 5.65 -9.21
C ARG A 123 10.07 4.59 -8.59
N ARG A 124 9.35 4.92 -7.51
CA ARG A 124 8.46 3.97 -6.84
C ARG A 124 7.13 3.83 -7.59
N ARG A 125 6.55 4.95 -8.04
CA ARG A 125 5.37 4.97 -8.95
C ARG A 125 5.62 4.15 -10.22
N ARG A 126 6.76 4.37 -10.92
CA ARG A 126 7.10 3.62 -12.15
C ARG A 126 7.28 2.12 -11.94
N ARG A 127 7.67 1.66 -10.75
CA ARG A 127 7.86 0.23 -10.45
C ARG A 127 6.55 -0.44 -10.06
N VAL A 128 5.67 0.26 -9.36
CA VAL A 128 4.30 -0.17 -9.07
C VAL A 128 3.46 -0.15 -10.34
N GLU A 129 3.53 0.91 -11.14
CA GLU A 129 2.93 0.96 -12.48
C GLU A 129 3.47 -0.18 -13.35
N ARG A 130 4.75 -0.54 -13.25
CA ARG A 130 5.33 -1.68 -13.99
C ARG A 130 4.91 -3.03 -13.43
N LEU A 131 4.78 -3.22 -12.11
CA LEU A 131 4.28 -4.46 -11.51
C LEU A 131 2.77 -4.64 -11.74
N VAL A 132 2.03 -3.54 -11.76
CA VAL A 132 0.60 -3.48 -12.07
C VAL A 132 0.36 -3.59 -13.58
N ALA A 133 1.31 -3.18 -14.42
CA ALA A 133 1.25 -3.33 -15.89
C ALA A 133 1.83 -4.66 -16.39
N ASP A 134 2.82 -5.26 -15.71
CA ASP A 134 3.43 -6.55 -16.08
C ASP A 134 2.47 -7.71 -15.81
N VAL A 135 1.58 -7.55 -14.82
CA VAL A 135 0.43 -8.45 -14.71
C VAL A 135 -0.70 -7.82 -15.50
N ASP A 136 -0.88 -8.27 -16.75
CA ASP A 136 -2.04 -7.95 -17.58
C ASP A 136 -3.31 -8.56 -16.95
N LEU A 137 -3.71 -7.99 -15.81
CA LEU A 137 -4.88 -8.31 -15.00
C LEU A 137 -6.16 -7.76 -15.63
N ALA A 138 -6.05 -7.06 -16.77
CA ALA A 138 -7.23 -6.70 -17.53
C ALA A 138 -7.98 -7.94 -18.02
N ASP A 139 -7.32 -9.10 -18.08
CA ASP A 139 -7.90 -10.35 -18.57
C ASP A 139 -7.63 -11.56 -17.64
N VAL A 140 -7.97 -11.40 -16.35
CA VAL A 140 -7.91 -12.49 -15.34
C VAL A 140 -8.69 -13.73 -15.81
N GLY A 141 -9.72 -13.55 -16.64
CA GLY A 141 -10.53 -14.62 -17.23
C GLY A 141 -9.78 -15.56 -18.18
N ARG A 142 -8.69 -15.10 -18.82
CA ARG A 142 -7.89 -15.95 -19.74
C ARG A 142 -6.77 -16.74 -19.05
N ARG A 143 -6.50 -16.47 -17.78
CA ARG A 143 -5.43 -17.15 -17.02
C ARG A 143 -5.89 -18.53 -16.56
N THR A 144 -4.96 -19.45 -16.41
CA THR A 144 -5.22 -20.76 -15.81
C THR A 144 -5.32 -20.66 -14.29
N ASP A 145 -5.93 -21.65 -13.64
CA ASP A 145 -6.06 -21.66 -12.17
C ASP A 145 -4.70 -21.70 -11.46
N ASP A 146 -3.72 -22.36 -12.08
CA ASP A 146 -2.33 -22.41 -11.60
C ASP A 146 -1.65 -21.05 -11.67
N GLU A 147 -1.82 -20.31 -12.77
CA GLU A 147 -1.31 -18.95 -12.91
C GLU A 147 -1.96 -18.02 -11.87
N LEU A 148 -3.29 -18.08 -11.72
CA LEU A 148 -4.00 -17.29 -10.72
C LEU A 148 -3.51 -17.59 -9.30
N SER A 149 -3.27 -18.86 -8.99
CA SER A 149 -2.75 -19.29 -7.70
C SER A 149 -1.33 -18.78 -7.44
N ARG A 150 -0.44 -18.81 -8.44
CA ARG A 150 0.94 -18.28 -8.33
C ARG A 150 0.94 -16.77 -8.14
N VAL A 151 0.13 -16.05 -8.92
CA VAL A 151 -0.01 -14.59 -8.83
C VAL A 151 -0.56 -14.20 -7.46
N LEU A 152 -1.61 -14.88 -6.97
CA LEU A 152 -2.20 -14.62 -5.66
C LEU A 152 -1.20 -14.84 -4.51
N ARG A 153 -0.39 -15.90 -4.57
CA ARG A 153 0.69 -16.12 -3.58
C ARG A 153 1.69 -14.96 -3.58
N THR A 154 2.06 -14.48 -4.76
CA THR A 154 2.99 -13.36 -4.93
C THR A 154 2.42 -12.07 -4.35
N PHE A 155 1.17 -11.72 -4.68
CA PHE A 155 0.54 -10.52 -4.12
C PHE A 155 0.39 -10.59 -2.60
N ARG A 156 0.01 -11.74 -2.05
CA ARG A 156 -0.07 -11.93 -0.59
C ARG A 156 1.30 -11.79 0.09
N HIS A 157 2.36 -12.28 -0.55
CA HIS A 157 3.72 -12.11 -0.04
C HIS A 157 4.12 -10.64 -0.03
N GLU A 158 3.97 -9.93 -1.14
CA GLU A 158 4.28 -8.50 -1.22
C GLU A 158 3.42 -7.67 -0.25
N ARG A 159 2.13 -8.00 -0.09
CA ARG A 159 1.24 -7.32 0.86
C ARG A 159 1.72 -7.44 2.30
N ARG A 160 2.24 -8.62 2.69
CA ARG A 160 2.87 -8.83 4.01
C ARG A 160 4.11 -7.96 4.16
N GLN A 161 5.02 -7.97 3.17
CA GLN A 161 6.21 -7.11 3.23
C GLN A 161 5.82 -5.63 3.42
N VAL A 162 4.78 -5.16 2.74
CA VAL A 162 4.29 -3.77 2.87
C VAL A 162 3.74 -3.48 4.27
N THR A 163 3.02 -4.43 4.88
CA THR A 163 2.60 -4.31 6.29
C THR A 163 3.80 -4.19 7.20
N ASP A 164 4.78 -5.09 7.06
CA ASP A 164 5.97 -5.13 7.93
C ASP A 164 6.77 -3.83 7.84
N VAL A 165 6.96 -3.34 6.61
CA VAL A 165 7.65 -2.07 6.36
C VAL A 165 6.87 -0.89 6.91
N SER A 166 5.55 -0.86 6.74
CA SER A 166 4.68 0.16 7.35
C SER A 166 4.79 0.18 8.88
N GLY A 167 4.87 -1.00 9.51
CA GLY A 167 5.10 -1.12 10.95
C GLY A 167 6.40 -0.46 11.40
N ARG A 168 7.49 -0.69 10.66
CA ARG A 168 8.79 -0.05 10.94
C ARG A 168 8.76 1.47 10.76
N VAL A 169 8.09 1.98 9.72
CA VAL A 169 7.96 3.43 9.51
C VAL A 169 7.10 4.07 10.60
N ARG A 170 6.03 3.41 11.06
CA ARG A 170 5.24 3.89 12.21
C ARG A 170 6.09 4.03 13.47
N ALA A 171 6.95 3.06 13.77
CA ALA A 171 7.86 3.17 14.90
C ALA A 171 8.82 4.38 14.81
N VAL A 172 9.21 4.80 13.60
CA VAL A 172 9.99 6.03 13.38
C VAL A 172 9.14 7.27 13.67
N ILE A 173 7.90 7.30 13.18
CA ILE A 173 6.95 8.39 13.43
C ILE A 173 6.70 8.55 14.93
N ASP A 174 6.47 7.44 15.63
CA ASP A 174 6.21 7.42 17.08
C ASP A 174 7.40 7.98 17.86
N ARG A 175 8.63 7.53 17.59
CA ARG A 175 9.84 8.05 18.25
C ARG A 175 10.04 9.56 18.03
N CYS A 176 9.82 10.05 16.81
CA CYS A 176 9.84 11.50 16.54
C CYS A 176 8.70 12.23 17.26
N GLY A 177 7.51 11.63 17.35
CA GLY A 177 6.34 12.15 18.05
C GLY A 177 6.59 12.28 19.55
N ASP A 178 7.14 11.24 20.17
CA ASP A 178 7.52 11.20 21.58
C ASP A 178 8.53 12.30 21.91
N GLU A 179 9.56 12.47 21.06
CA GLU A 179 10.55 13.53 21.25
C GLU A 179 9.93 14.94 21.18
N LEU A 180 9.07 15.19 20.19
CA LEU A 180 8.35 16.45 20.09
C LEU A 180 7.39 16.67 21.27
N GLY A 181 6.81 15.61 21.82
CA GLY A 181 6.02 15.63 23.04
C GLY A 181 6.85 16.05 24.25
N ARG A 182 8.02 15.41 24.46
CA ARG A 182 8.96 15.76 25.54
C ARG A 182 9.35 17.24 25.50
N ARG A 183 9.67 17.78 24.33
CA ARG A 183 10.03 19.20 24.15
C ARG A 183 8.92 20.19 24.46
N ARG A 184 7.65 19.79 24.32
CA ARG A 184 6.50 20.65 24.67
C ARG A 184 6.26 20.68 26.17
N VAL A 185 6.55 19.58 26.86
CA VAL A 185 6.37 19.45 28.32
C VAL A 185 7.56 20.03 29.09
N ALA A 186 8.76 20.02 28.50
CA ALA A 186 9.93 20.65 29.09
C ALA A 186 9.66 22.16 29.33
N PRO A 187 9.83 22.67 30.56
CA PRO A 187 9.59 24.08 30.86
C PRO A 187 10.50 24.96 29.98
N MET A 188 9.94 26.07 29.47
CA MET A 188 10.67 27.07 28.67
C MET A 188 11.84 27.68 29.46
N GLY A 189 12.96 26.95 29.57
CA GLY A 189 14.14 27.37 30.34
C GLY A 189 15.45 26.73 29.91
N ALA A 190 15.43 25.77 28.99
CA ALA A 190 16.64 25.17 28.41
C ALA A 190 16.52 25.12 26.88
N ARG A 191 16.59 26.28 26.21
CA ARG A 191 16.90 26.30 24.78
C ARG A 191 18.40 26.55 24.63
N PRO A 192 19.18 25.66 23.98
CA PRO A 192 20.39 26.13 23.33
C PRO A 192 19.97 27.18 22.29
N ALA A 193 20.71 28.29 22.23
CA ALA A 193 20.38 29.47 21.47
C ALA A 193 19.86 29.12 20.06
N GLU A 194 18.62 29.52 19.77
CA GLU A 194 18.16 29.66 18.39
C GLU A 194 19.02 30.77 17.77
N GLU A 195 20.15 30.40 17.18
CA GLU A 195 20.88 31.30 16.30
C GLU A 195 19.96 31.67 15.12
N PRO A 196 19.89 32.97 14.76
CA PRO A 196 19.01 33.43 13.70
C PRO A 196 19.35 32.76 12.37
N GLU A 197 18.32 32.44 11.58
CA GLU A 197 18.48 31.97 10.20
C GLU A 197 19.44 32.90 9.43
N PRO A 198 20.42 32.37 8.68
CA PRO A 198 21.20 33.19 7.78
C PRO A 198 20.24 33.78 6.75
N ALA A 199 20.25 35.11 6.65
CA ALA A 199 19.48 35.86 5.68
C ALA A 199 19.70 35.31 4.26
N PRO A 200 18.68 35.26 3.39
CA PRO A 200 18.86 34.83 2.02
C PRO A 200 19.82 35.80 1.30
N ASP A 201 20.97 35.27 0.91
CA ASP A 201 21.98 36.00 0.14
C ASP A 201 21.38 36.57 -1.15
N GLY A 202 21.52 37.90 -1.30
CA GLY A 202 21.80 38.51 -2.59
C GLY A 202 20.65 38.63 -3.59
N VAL A 203 19.71 39.54 -3.34
CA VAL A 203 19.02 40.22 -4.46
C VAL A 203 20.05 41.12 -5.16
N LEU A 204 20.65 40.59 -6.24
CA LEU A 204 21.41 41.37 -7.22
C LEU A 204 20.46 42.42 -7.84
N ARG A 205 20.45 43.62 -7.25
CA ARG A 205 19.92 44.83 -7.91
C ARG A 205 20.91 45.23 -9.01
N VAL A 206 20.57 44.89 -10.24
CA VAL A 206 21.17 45.49 -11.43
C VAL A 206 20.47 46.82 -11.69
N ARG A 207 21.22 47.93 -11.69
CA ARG A 207 21.00 49.20 -12.42
C ARG A 207 22.18 50.16 -12.14
N PRO A 208 22.47 51.16 -12.99
CA PRO A 208 21.65 51.71 -14.06
C PRO A 208 22.01 51.25 -15.48
#